data_AF-A0A1J5NCJ0-F1
#
_entry.id   AF-A0A1J5NCJ0-F1
#
_cell.length_a   1.000
_cell.length_b   1.000
_cell.length_c   1.000
_cell.angle_alpha   90.00
_cell.angle_beta   90.00
_cell.angle_gamma   90.00
#
_symmetry.space_group_name_H-M   'P 1'
#
loop_
_entity.id
_entity.type
_entity.pdbx_description
1 polymer ?
#
loop_
_entity_poly.entity_id
_entity_poly.type
_entity_poly.pdbx_seq_one_letter_code
_entity_poly.pdbx_strand_id
1 'polypeptide(L)'
;MSRDELSRLMGDALSDPDLIREAMTLKDRPALESFVRGRGYALTPGEMDEVWELARKVLGGEDAARWRMATVGNEHLAAQD
;
A
#
# COMPACT_ATOMS: atom_id res chain seq x y z
N MET A 1 16.02 -13.93 4.88
CA MET A 1 15.87 -12.58 5.47
C MET A 1 14.70 -11.79 4.85
N SER A 2 14.07 -12.28 3.78
CA SER A 2 13.08 -11.53 2.99
C SER A 2 11.72 -11.33 3.70
N ARG A 3 11.12 -12.40 4.23
CA ARG A 3 9.73 -12.40 4.73
C ARG A 3 9.44 -11.40 5.87
N ASP A 4 10.47 -11.03 6.64
CA ASP A 4 10.39 -10.04 7.71
C ASP A 4 10.17 -8.61 7.17
N GLU A 5 10.78 -8.28 6.03
CA GLU A 5 10.65 -6.95 5.43
C GLU A 5 9.28 -6.74 4.79
N LEU A 6 8.75 -7.76 4.13
CA LEU A 6 7.37 -7.71 3.63
C LEU A 6 6.37 -7.57 4.80
N SER A 7 6.57 -8.32 5.89
CA SER A 7 5.72 -8.18 7.09
C SER A 7 5.83 -6.79 7.72
N ARG A 8 7.04 -6.21 7.79
CA ARG A 8 7.22 -4.82 8.26
C ARG A 8 6.51 -3.84 7.35
N LEU A 9 6.70 -3.93 6.04
CA LEU A 9 6.03 -3.05 5.09
C LEU A 9 4.51 -3.14 5.22
N MET A 10 3.94 -4.34 5.33
CA MET A 10 2.51 -4.50 5.54
C MET A 10 2.06 -4.00 6.91
N GLY A 11 2.84 -4.22 7.97
CA GLY A 11 2.56 -3.73 9.32
C GLY A 11 2.54 -2.20 9.38
N ASP A 12 3.53 -1.55 8.78
CA ASP A 12 3.62 -0.10 8.69
C ASP A 12 2.51 0.45 7.80
N ALA A 13 2.22 -0.20 6.66
CA ALA A 13 1.12 0.18 5.79
C ALA A 13 -0.25 0.09 6.47
N LEU A 14 -0.47 -0.93 7.32
CA LEU A 14 -1.71 -1.07 8.10
C LEU A 14 -1.78 -0.07 9.25
N SER A 15 -0.64 0.35 9.80
CA SER A 15 -0.56 1.33 10.90
C SER A 15 -0.60 2.77 10.41
N ASP A 16 -0.19 3.01 9.17
CA ASP A 16 -0.15 4.30 8.50
C ASP A 16 -0.97 4.25 7.19
N PRO A 17 -2.25 4.67 7.23
CA PRO A 17 -3.12 4.65 6.06
C PRO A 17 -2.64 5.60 4.93
N ASP A 18 -1.83 6.62 5.22
CA ASP A 18 -1.25 7.48 4.18
C ASP A 18 -0.18 6.75 3.37
N LEU A 19 0.54 5.82 3.99
CA LEU A 19 1.48 4.92 3.33
C LEU A 19 0.79 4.14 2.20
N ILE A 20 -0.42 3.64 2.46
CA ILE A 20 -1.22 2.94 1.47
C ILE A 20 -1.80 3.92 0.44
N ARG A 21 -2.30 5.09 0.84
CA ARG A 21 -2.80 6.10 -0.11
C ARG A 21 -1.73 6.51 -1.12
N GLU A 22 -0.52 6.80 -0.65
CA GLU A 22 0.62 7.14 -1.51
C GLU A 22 0.96 5.98 -2.45
N ALA A 23 1.08 4.74 -1.92
CA ALA A 23 1.35 3.56 -2.73
C ALA A 23 0.25 3.32 -3.78
N MET A 24 -1.00 3.60 -3.46
CA MET A 24 -2.16 3.51 -4.37
C MET A 24 -2.16 4.58 -5.47
N THR A 25 -1.41 5.67 -5.33
CA THR A 25 -1.21 6.63 -6.43
C THR A 25 -0.23 6.11 -7.49
N LEU A 26 0.59 5.11 -7.15
CA LEU A 26 1.59 4.54 -8.03
C LEU A 26 0.93 3.56 -9.00
N LYS A 27 0.91 3.95 -10.28
CA LYS A 27 0.31 3.15 -11.37
C LYS A 27 1.31 2.27 -12.11
N ASP A 28 2.57 2.37 -11.74
CA ASP A 28 3.68 1.71 -12.41
C ASP A 28 4.53 0.93 -11.40
N ARG A 29 4.81 -0.33 -11.74
CA ARG A 29 5.70 -1.20 -10.96
C ARG A 29 7.07 -0.56 -10.62
N PRO A 30 7.79 0.10 -11.54
CA PRO A 30 9.05 0.76 -11.20
C PRO A 30 8.89 1.95 -10.24
N ALA A 31 7.73 2.63 -10.25
CA ALA A 31 7.44 3.70 -9.31
C ALA A 31 7.18 3.13 -7.90
N LEU A 32 6.43 2.03 -7.81
CA LEU A 32 6.25 1.28 -6.56
C LEU A 32 7.58 0.77 -5.99
N GLU A 33 8.44 0.19 -6.83
CA GLU A 33 9.75 -0.27 -6.39
C GLU A 33 10.62 0.88 -5.85
N SER A 34 10.63 2.02 -6.55
CA SER A 34 11.38 3.20 -6.11
C SER A 34 10.84 3.76 -4.79
N PHE A 35 9.53 3.76 -4.60
CA PHE A 35 8.87 4.21 -3.38
C PHE A 35 9.21 3.31 -2.18
N VAL A 36 9.10 1.99 -2.35
CA VAL A 36 9.42 1.00 -1.31
C VAL A 36 10.90 1.10 -0.93
N ARG A 37 11.81 1.14 -1.92
CA ARG A 37 13.24 1.32 -1.67
C ARG A 37 13.58 2.67 -1.04
N GLY A 38 12.91 3.74 -1.48
CA GLY A 38 13.08 5.09 -0.94
C GLY A 38 12.70 5.21 0.54
N ARG A 39 11.77 4.38 1.01
CA ARG A 39 11.42 4.24 2.44
C ARG A 39 12.35 3.34 3.24
N GLY A 40 13.36 2.75 2.61
CA GLY A 40 14.36 1.90 3.27
C GLY A 40 14.02 0.42 3.31
N TYR A 41 12.98 -0.01 2.59
CA TYR A 41 12.65 -1.43 2.44
C TYR A 41 13.44 -2.06 1.29
N ALA A 42 14.08 -3.18 1.56
CA ALA A 42 14.84 -3.99 0.63
C ALA A 42 14.09 -5.28 0.28
N LEU A 43 12.87 -5.14 -0.26
CA LEU A 43 12.12 -6.28 -0.77
C LEU A 43 12.85 -7.01 -1.89
N THR A 44 12.77 -8.33 -1.88
CA THR A 44 13.21 -9.15 -3.00
C THR A 44 12.27 -8.99 -4.21
N PRO A 45 12.71 -9.35 -5.43
CA PRO A 45 11.87 -9.24 -6.62
C PRO A 45 10.53 -9.99 -6.50
N GLY A 46 10.53 -11.15 -5.83
CA GLY A 46 9.31 -11.94 -5.59
C GLY A 46 8.34 -11.26 -4.63
N GLU A 47 8.84 -10.61 -3.58
CA GLU A 47 8.00 -9.85 -2.64
C GLU A 47 7.47 -8.58 -3.28
N MET A 48 8.27 -7.94 -4.15
CA MET A 48 7.81 -6.81 -4.94
C MET A 48 6.68 -7.21 -5.89
N ASP A 49 6.72 -8.41 -6.48
CA ASP A 49 5.61 -8.98 -7.24
C ASP A 49 4.36 -9.16 -6.36
N GLU A 50 4.51 -9.70 -5.14
CA GLU A 50 3.38 -9.87 -4.22
C GLU A 50 2.72 -8.53 -3.83
N VAL A 51 3.52 -7.51 -3.50
CA VAL A 51 3.03 -6.16 -3.19
C VAL A 51 2.36 -5.53 -4.42
N TRP A 52 2.96 -5.70 -5.60
CA TRP A 52 2.39 -5.18 -6.85
C TRP A 52 1.07 -5.85 -7.20
N GLU A 53 0.96 -7.17 -7.07
CA GLU A 53 -0.29 -7.90 -7.30
C GLU A 53 -1.37 -7.53 -6.27
N LEU A 54 -0.98 -7.30 -5.01
CA LEU A 54 -1.89 -6.78 -3.98
C LEU A 54 -2.40 -5.38 -4.35
N ALA A 55 -1.48 -4.47 -4.71
CA ALA A 55 -1.83 -3.12 -5.13
C ALA A 55 -2.76 -3.13 -6.35
N ARG A 56 -2.51 -4.01 -7.34
CA ARG A 56 -3.39 -4.17 -8.51
C ARG A 56 -4.77 -4.70 -8.16
N LYS A 57 -4.87 -5.66 -7.24
CA LYS A 57 -6.18 -6.15 -6.75
C LYS A 57 -6.95 -5.05 -6.01
N VAL A 58 -6.24 -4.27 -5.19
CA VAL A 58 -6.80 -3.13 -4.44
C VAL A 58 -7.06 -1.91 -5.34
N LEU A 59 -6.49 -1.80 -6.53
CA LEU A 59 -6.73 -0.69 -7.47
C LEU A 59 -7.70 -1.05 -8.60
N GLY A 60 -7.79 -2.32 -8.99
CA GLY A 60 -8.52 -2.80 -10.16
C GLY A 60 -9.86 -3.49 -9.88
N GLY A 61 -10.18 -3.81 -8.62
CA GLY A 61 -11.43 -4.47 -8.25
C GLY A 61 -12.49 -3.51 -7.68
N GLU A 62 -13.77 -3.90 -7.71
CA GLU A 62 -14.86 -3.26 -6.93
C GLU A 62 -14.50 -3.13 -5.43
N ASP A 63 -13.65 -4.04 -4.92
CA ASP A 63 -13.07 -4.00 -3.58
C ASP A 63 -12.14 -2.80 -3.34
N ALA A 64 -11.58 -2.17 -4.37
CA ALA A 64 -10.80 -0.93 -4.25
C ALA A 64 -11.61 0.20 -3.61
N ALA A 65 -12.87 0.32 -4.04
CA ALA A 65 -13.79 1.34 -3.56
C ALA A 65 -14.27 1.00 -2.14
N ARG A 66 -14.56 -0.29 -1.87
CA ARG A 66 -14.98 -0.77 -0.56
C ARG A 66 -13.86 -0.65 0.48
N TRP A 67 -12.63 -1.00 0.10
CA TRP A 67 -11.44 -0.91 0.93
C TRP A 67 -11.05 0.56 1.16
N ARG A 68 -11.16 1.43 0.13
CA ARG A 68 -11.08 2.90 0.34
C ARG A 68 -12.11 3.39 1.34
N MET A 69 -13.38 2.97 1.26
CA MET A 69 -14.40 3.39 2.23
C MET A 69 -14.10 2.89 3.65
N ALA A 70 -13.61 1.66 3.81
CA ALA A 70 -13.29 1.08 5.11
C ALA A 70 -12.03 1.67 5.75
N THR A 71 -11.00 1.97 4.96
CA THR A 71 -9.68 2.41 5.45
C THR A 71 -9.50 3.94 5.41
N VAL A 72 -10.10 4.63 4.43
CA VAL A 72 -9.97 6.09 4.22
C VAL A 72 -11.22 6.86 4.68
N GLY A 73 -12.39 6.21 4.70
CA GLY A 73 -13.67 6.85 5.02
C GLY A 73 -13.86 7.31 6.46
N ASN A 74 -12.96 6.95 7.39
CA ASN A 74 -13.09 7.36 8.79
C ASN A 74 -12.44 8.73 9.11
N GLU A 75 -11.57 9.25 8.25
CA GLU A 75 -10.89 10.54 8.52
C GLU A 75 -11.61 11.75 7.91
N HIS A 76 -12.50 11.55 6.93
CA HIS A 76 -13.19 12.68 6.26
C HIS A 76 -14.52 13.08 6.95
N LEU A 77 -15.04 12.26 7.86
CA LEU A 77 -16.29 12.54 8.60
C LEU A 77 -16.07 13.23 9.97
N ALA A 78 -14.83 13.36 10.42
CA ALA A 78 -14.49 14.03 11.70
C ALA A 78 -14.06 15.50 11.53
N ALA A 79 -13.97 16.03 10.30
CA ALA A 79 -13.51 17.39 10.01
C ALA A 79 -14.64 18.36 9.57
N GLN A 80 -15.90 17.99 9.80
CA GLN A 80 -17.07 18.82 9.48
C GLN A 80 -18.03 18.96 10.67
N ASP A 81 -17.49 19.19 11.87
CA ASP A 81 -18.25 19.78 12.99
C ASP A 81 -17.67 21.16 13.32
#